data_AF-A0A660MLF4-F1
#
_entry.id   AF-A0A660MLF4-F1
#
_cell.length_a   1.000
_cell.length_b   1.000
_cell.length_c   1.000
_cell.angle_alpha   90.00
_cell.angle_beta   90.00
_cell.angle_gamma   90.00
#
_symmetry.space_group_name_H-M   'P 1'
#
loop_
_entity.id
_entity.type
_entity.pdbx_description
1 polymer ?
#
loop_
_entity_poly.entity_id
_entity_poly.type
_entity_poly.pdbx_seq_one_letter_code
_entity_poly.pdbx_strand_id
1 'polypeptide(L)'
;MGLNIATIKRQLIEWLERPESGGIEILRDKLAEISGGLSLIGQDEAVALADAIIAGVSDLSQSVAQHGVDAAFAGHGAELAAGLLVLTDYIERLDHLSEHNRQAVIQATEAVKSIAAADKDTVHVAAQPFISKETYQALAAKINEIIETSRNQIEEYIRNPEAPFNTTTIIEANKNLISFFAVLELKTPQALLQQINQQISAQLSEQQWIDIAEAMILVQESLKHAEHDETIRQTDNFRDAVQAQAAHSRLLEVEKLIHDTGKLGRRFFEALRKEVLHAETIKQEQPWQEATTQLVHYSAITALAGLKELAAQLQHFGLLCAEFTLQKDETLAKTYAPVIDALVAVEYLFNDLAETGKISLHDVAFLAEALGNIDKVCPVSAQAKNLFV
;
A
#
# COMPACT_ATOMS: atom_id res chain seq x y z
N MET A 1 13.42 23.76 -4.08
CA MET A 1 14.18 22.50 -3.84
C MET A 1 13.37 21.26 -4.23
N GLY A 2 12.15 21.03 -3.73
CA GLY A 2 11.35 19.83 -4.08
C GLY A 2 11.14 19.55 -5.58
N LEU A 3 10.85 20.57 -6.39
CA LEU A 3 10.70 20.42 -7.85
C LEU A 3 12.02 20.03 -8.56
N ASN A 4 13.16 20.50 -8.02
CA ASN A 4 14.48 20.11 -8.50
C ASN A 4 14.78 18.65 -8.13
N ILE A 5 14.44 18.20 -6.91
CA ILE A 5 14.63 16.81 -6.46
C ILE A 5 13.85 15.83 -7.35
N ALA A 6 12.58 16.10 -7.64
CA ALA A 6 11.78 15.24 -8.52
C ALA A 6 12.38 15.14 -9.94
N THR A 7 12.90 16.25 -10.46
CA THR A 7 13.59 16.30 -11.76
C THR A 7 14.89 15.50 -11.73
N ILE A 8 15.71 15.65 -10.68
CA ILE A 8 16.97 14.92 -10.48
C ILE A 8 16.72 13.42 -10.42
N LYS A 9 15.76 12.96 -9.60
CA LYS A 9 15.39 11.54 -9.50
C LYS A 9 15.00 10.95 -10.86
N ARG A 10 14.16 11.66 -11.62
CA ARG A 10 13.75 11.24 -12.97
C ARG A 10 14.94 11.15 -13.94
N GLN A 11 15.78 12.18 -13.99
CA GLN A 11 16.95 12.19 -14.88
C GLN A 11 17.98 11.13 -14.51
N LEU A 12 18.17 10.84 -13.21
CA LEU A 12 19.07 9.79 -12.76
C LEU A 12 18.59 8.41 -13.22
N ILE A 13 17.29 8.12 -13.08
CA ILE A 13 16.69 6.86 -13.54
C ILE A 13 16.82 6.73 -15.06
N GLU A 14 16.41 7.76 -15.81
CA GLU A 14 16.50 7.76 -17.28
C GLU A 14 17.95 7.54 -17.76
N TRP A 15 18.93 8.15 -17.08
CA TRP A 15 20.33 7.98 -17.41
C TRP A 15 20.88 6.60 -17.03
N LEU A 16 20.52 6.03 -15.87
CA LEU A 16 20.94 4.68 -15.49
C LEU A 16 20.36 3.61 -16.43
N GLU A 17 19.13 3.81 -16.93
CA GLU A 17 18.51 2.92 -17.92
C GLU A 17 19.09 3.11 -19.33
N ARG A 18 19.47 4.34 -19.69
CA ARG A 18 20.01 4.69 -21.00
C ARG A 18 21.17 5.69 -20.86
N PRO A 19 22.38 5.22 -20.56
CA PRO A 19 23.53 6.10 -20.30
C PRO A 19 23.90 6.99 -21.48
N GLU A 20 23.60 6.51 -22.69
CA GLU A 20 23.82 7.17 -23.98
C GLU A 20 22.80 8.31 -24.27
N SER A 21 21.67 8.35 -23.56
CA SER A 21 20.48 9.13 -23.98
C SER A 21 20.53 10.62 -23.67
N GLY A 22 21.54 11.06 -22.90
CA GLY A 22 21.73 12.47 -22.55
C GLY A 22 20.62 13.04 -21.65
N GLY A 23 20.83 12.97 -20.33
CA GLY A 23 20.04 13.65 -19.30
C GLY A 23 20.89 14.15 -18.12
N ILE A 24 22.20 13.90 -18.20
CA ILE A 24 23.14 14.11 -17.10
C ILE A 24 23.42 15.58 -16.82
N GLU A 25 23.41 16.44 -17.84
CA GLU A 25 23.57 17.88 -17.67
C GLU A 25 22.43 18.48 -16.84
N ILE A 26 21.18 18.10 -17.14
CA ILE A 26 20.00 18.57 -16.41
C ILE A 26 20.07 18.13 -14.95
N LEU A 27 20.50 16.89 -14.70
CA LEU A 27 20.73 16.37 -13.36
C LEU A 27 21.79 17.21 -12.62
N ARG A 28 22.93 17.47 -13.26
CA ARG A 28 24.05 18.22 -12.67
C ARG A 28 23.66 19.67 -12.36
N ASP A 29 23.02 20.35 -13.29
CA ASP A 29 22.55 21.73 -13.11
C ASP A 29 21.58 21.84 -11.92
N LYS A 30 20.64 20.89 -11.83
CA LYS A 30 19.64 20.90 -10.75
C LYS A 30 20.24 20.54 -9.39
N LEU A 31 21.22 19.63 -9.34
CA LEU A 31 21.98 19.36 -8.11
C LEU A 31 22.84 20.57 -7.71
N ALA A 32 23.45 21.27 -8.66
CA ALA A 32 24.23 22.48 -8.37
C ALA A 32 23.35 23.62 -7.82
N GLU A 33 22.12 23.78 -8.35
CA GLU A 33 21.13 24.70 -7.77
C GLU A 33 20.75 24.31 -6.33
N ILE A 34 20.61 23.01 -6.02
CA ILE A 34 20.35 22.53 -4.66
C ILE A 34 21.55 22.79 -3.75
N SER A 35 22.76 22.44 -4.19
CA SER A 35 24.02 22.68 -3.47
C SER A 35 24.19 24.17 -3.12
N GLY A 36 24.01 25.07 -4.10
CA GLY A 36 24.06 26.51 -3.87
C GLY A 36 22.98 26.99 -2.89
N GLY A 37 21.76 26.47 -2.99
CA GLY A 37 20.68 26.79 -2.04
C GLY A 37 20.98 26.33 -0.61
N LEU A 38 21.56 25.13 -0.43
CA LEU A 38 21.97 24.59 0.87
C LEU A 38 23.13 25.38 1.48
N SER A 39 24.07 25.82 0.65
CA SER A 39 25.18 26.68 1.08
C SER A 39 24.69 28.02 1.63
N LEU A 40 23.69 28.64 0.99
CA LEU A 40 23.10 29.91 1.47
C LEU A 40 22.45 29.80 2.85
N ILE A 41 21.99 28.61 3.24
CA ILE A 41 21.38 28.35 4.55
C ILE A 41 22.34 27.62 5.52
N GLY A 42 23.63 27.55 5.19
CA GLY A 42 24.69 27.03 6.07
C GLY A 42 24.65 25.53 6.33
N GLN A 43 24.23 24.72 5.36
CA GLN A 43 24.14 23.25 5.48
C GLN A 43 25.34 22.57 4.80
N ASP A 44 26.54 22.81 5.33
CA ASP A 44 27.82 22.41 4.71
C ASP A 44 27.94 20.89 4.46
N GLU A 45 27.39 20.07 5.35
CA GLU A 45 27.40 18.60 5.20
C GLU A 45 26.59 18.16 3.98
N ALA A 46 25.40 18.75 3.78
CA ALA A 46 24.54 18.43 2.66
C ALA A 46 25.07 18.99 1.32
N VAL A 47 25.76 20.15 1.36
CA VAL A 47 26.52 20.68 0.22
C VAL A 47 27.59 19.68 -0.21
N ALA A 48 28.37 19.16 0.74
CA ALA A 48 29.42 18.19 0.44
C ALA A 48 28.89 16.91 -0.21
N LEU A 49 27.71 16.43 0.20
CA LEU A 49 27.04 15.29 -0.41
C LEU A 49 26.55 15.61 -1.83
N ALA A 50 25.88 16.75 -2.02
CA ALA A 50 25.42 17.18 -3.34
C ALA A 50 26.57 17.30 -4.34
N ASP A 51 27.68 17.91 -3.93
CA ASP A 51 28.88 18.06 -4.75
C ASP A 51 29.55 16.71 -5.04
N ALA A 52 29.56 15.79 -4.07
CA ALA A 52 30.05 14.43 -4.27
C ALA A 52 29.22 13.67 -5.31
N ILE A 53 27.89 13.80 -5.28
CA ILE A 53 27.00 13.18 -6.29
C ILE A 53 27.26 13.79 -7.67
N ILE A 54 27.39 15.12 -7.78
CA ILE A 54 27.70 15.80 -9.05
C ILE A 54 29.02 15.27 -9.63
N ALA A 55 30.07 15.16 -8.80
CA ALA A 55 31.36 14.64 -9.22
C ALA A 55 31.26 13.17 -9.65
N GLY A 56 30.67 12.30 -8.83
CA GLY A 56 30.55 10.88 -9.12
C GLY A 56 29.72 10.59 -10.37
N VAL A 57 28.63 11.33 -10.59
CA VAL A 57 27.84 11.24 -11.83
C VAL A 57 28.68 11.69 -13.05
N SER A 58 29.48 12.74 -12.91
CA SER A 58 30.35 13.23 -14.00
C SER A 58 31.43 12.21 -14.36
N ASP A 59 32.11 11.66 -13.35
CA ASP A 59 33.17 10.67 -13.52
C ASP A 59 32.63 9.38 -14.13
N LEU A 60 31.47 8.91 -13.65
CA LEU A 60 30.83 7.71 -14.17
C LEU A 60 30.36 7.91 -15.62
N SER A 61 29.77 9.07 -15.94
CA SER A 61 29.40 9.42 -17.32
C SER A 61 30.59 9.49 -18.26
N GLN A 62 31.70 10.07 -17.79
CA GLN A 62 32.92 10.12 -18.57
C GLN A 62 33.48 8.72 -18.81
N SER A 63 33.45 7.85 -17.79
CA SER A 63 33.87 6.46 -17.93
C SER A 63 33.03 5.72 -18.98
N VAL A 64 31.70 5.86 -18.93
CA VAL A 64 30.81 5.24 -19.94
C VAL A 64 31.09 5.77 -21.34
N ALA A 65 31.28 7.08 -21.51
CA ALA A 65 31.58 7.66 -22.81
C ALA A 65 32.93 7.16 -23.39
N GLN A 66 33.90 6.81 -22.53
CA GLN A 66 35.24 6.38 -22.93
C GLN A 66 35.36 4.87 -23.12
N HIS A 67 34.72 4.08 -22.25
CA HIS A 67 34.92 2.63 -22.14
C HIS A 67 33.64 1.82 -22.37
N GLY A 68 32.49 2.48 -22.55
CA GLY A 68 31.18 1.84 -22.55
C GLY A 68 30.72 1.48 -21.14
N VAL A 69 29.53 0.87 -21.05
CA VAL A 69 28.98 0.38 -19.78
C VAL A 69 29.70 -0.90 -19.36
N ASP A 70 30.36 -0.86 -18.20
CA ASP A 70 31.04 -2.01 -17.60
C ASP A 70 30.18 -2.67 -16.49
N ALA A 71 30.70 -3.75 -15.89
CA ALA A 71 30.00 -4.48 -14.83
C ALA A 71 29.89 -3.68 -13.51
N ALA A 72 30.72 -2.64 -13.31
CA ALA A 72 30.72 -1.82 -12.10
C ALA A 72 29.70 -0.66 -12.20
N PHE A 73 29.29 -0.28 -13.41
CA PHE A 73 28.36 0.81 -13.68
C PHE A 73 27.09 0.75 -12.83
N ALA A 74 26.45 -0.42 -12.74
CA ALA A 74 25.22 -0.59 -11.97
C ALA A 74 25.44 -0.38 -10.47
N GLY A 75 26.57 -0.87 -9.92
CA GLY A 75 26.93 -0.68 -8.51
C GLY A 75 27.23 0.77 -8.18
N HIS A 76 28.00 1.46 -9.03
CA HIS A 76 28.28 2.89 -8.88
C HIS A 76 27.00 3.74 -9.00
N GLY A 77 26.12 3.40 -9.93
CA GLY A 77 24.81 4.03 -10.08
C GLY A 77 23.92 3.86 -8.84
N ALA A 78 23.94 2.68 -8.22
CA ALA A 78 23.19 2.41 -7.00
C ALA A 78 23.68 3.25 -5.81
N GLU A 79 25.00 3.40 -5.64
CA GLU A 79 25.57 4.27 -4.59
C GLU A 79 25.23 5.74 -4.79
N LEU A 80 25.24 6.24 -6.04
CA LEU A 80 24.80 7.59 -6.37
C LEU A 80 23.31 7.80 -6.06
N ALA A 81 22.47 6.81 -6.35
CA ALA A 81 21.05 6.84 -6.01
C ALA A 81 20.83 6.81 -4.49
N ALA A 82 21.57 5.99 -3.75
CA ALA A 82 21.52 5.94 -2.29
C ALA A 82 21.93 7.29 -1.65
N GLY A 83 23.03 7.89 -2.14
CA GLY A 83 23.44 9.23 -1.72
C GLY A 83 22.37 10.30 -2.00
N LEU A 84 21.69 10.23 -3.15
CA LEU A 84 20.59 11.13 -3.49
C LEU A 84 19.37 10.96 -2.56
N LEU A 85 19.07 9.74 -2.12
CA LEU A 85 18.00 9.49 -1.15
C LEU A 85 18.32 10.10 0.21
N VAL A 86 19.55 9.93 0.70
CA VAL A 86 20.03 10.55 1.96
C VAL A 86 19.99 12.07 1.87
N LEU A 87 20.41 12.65 0.74
CA LEU A 87 20.30 14.09 0.51
C LEU A 87 18.85 14.57 0.48
N THR A 88 17.94 13.79 -0.11
CA THR A 88 16.51 14.12 -0.17
C THR A 88 15.88 14.12 1.23
N ASP A 89 16.12 13.08 2.02
CA ASP A 89 15.64 12.99 3.41
C ASP A 89 16.15 14.16 4.25
N TYR A 90 17.44 14.49 4.11
CA TYR A 90 18.02 15.63 4.81
C TYR A 90 17.32 16.96 4.45
N ILE A 91 17.01 17.17 3.17
CA ILE A 91 16.31 18.38 2.71
C ILE A 91 14.87 18.44 3.25
N GLU A 92 14.17 17.32 3.29
CA GLU A 92 12.80 17.24 3.83
C GLU A 92 12.76 17.53 5.34
N ARG A 93 13.85 17.28 6.05
CA ARG A 93 13.97 17.46 7.52
C ARG A 93 14.71 18.73 7.94
N LEU A 94 14.96 19.68 7.03
CA LEU A 94 15.73 20.90 7.35
C LEU A 94 15.22 21.65 8.59
N ASP A 95 13.91 21.65 8.82
CA ASP A 95 13.28 22.32 9.97
C ASP A 95 13.46 21.58 11.31
N HIS A 96 13.93 20.31 11.30
CA HIS A 96 14.03 19.44 12.46
C HIS A 96 15.16 18.40 12.34
N LEU A 97 16.34 18.86 11.92
CA LEU A 97 17.53 18.00 11.75
C LEU A 97 18.02 17.42 13.07
N SER A 98 18.26 16.11 13.10
CA SER A 98 18.96 15.44 14.20
C SER A 98 20.43 15.19 13.86
N GLU A 99 21.24 14.92 14.89
CA GLU A 99 22.64 14.52 14.73
C GLU A 99 22.79 13.25 13.88
N HIS A 100 21.80 12.35 13.96
CA HIS A 100 21.77 11.15 13.13
C HIS A 100 21.64 11.48 11.63
N ASN A 101 20.83 12.48 11.27
CA ASN A 101 20.68 12.92 9.87
C ASN A 101 21.98 13.53 9.33
N ARG A 102 22.71 14.28 10.16
CA ARG A 102 24.04 14.83 9.79
C ARG A 102 25.05 13.72 9.56
N GLN A 103 25.11 12.75 10.47
CA GLN A 103 26.03 11.62 10.36
C GLN A 103 25.73 10.74 9.13
N ALA A 104 24.45 10.53 8.81
CA ALA A 104 24.01 9.84 7.61
C ALA A 104 24.51 10.52 6.33
N VAL A 105 24.41 11.85 6.24
CA VAL A 105 24.92 12.63 5.11
C VAL A 105 26.44 12.53 4.97
N ILE A 106 27.17 12.58 6.09
CA ILE A 106 28.63 12.42 6.09
C ILE A 106 29.03 11.04 5.56
N GLN A 107 28.41 9.97 6.08
CA GLN A 107 28.67 8.61 5.63
C GLN A 107 28.33 8.42 4.15
N ALA A 108 27.20 8.97 3.70
CA ALA A 108 26.82 8.91 2.30
C ALA A 108 27.80 9.68 1.39
N THR A 109 28.36 10.78 1.88
CA THR A 109 29.38 11.55 1.15
C THR A 109 30.65 10.73 0.97
N GLU A 110 31.08 10.02 2.01
CA GLU A 110 32.26 9.15 1.96
C GLU A 110 32.03 7.96 1.00
N ALA A 111 30.86 7.33 1.07
CA ALA A 111 30.48 6.23 0.19
C ALA A 111 30.48 6.66 -1.29
N VAL A 112 29.83 7.77 -1.62
CA VAL A 112 29.79 8.32 -2.99
C VAL A 112 31.18 8.68 -3.49
N LYS A 113 32.04 9.27 -2.65
CA LYS A 113 33.43 9.57 -3.03
C LYS A 113 34.27 8.32 -3.26
N SER A 114 33.96 7.22 -2.57
CA SER A 114 34.71 5.96 -2.71
C SER A 114 34.51 5.30 -4.08
N ILE A 115 33.42 5.62 -4.80
CA ILE A 115 33.15 5.15 -6.17
C ILE A 115 34.31 5.50 -7.13
N ALA A 116 34.93 6.67 -6.96
CA ALA A 116 36.03 7.12 -7.82
C ALA A 116 37.39 6.49 -7.44
N ALA A 117 37.49 5.81 -6.30
CA ALA A 117 38.73 5.23 -5.81
C ALA A 117 38.87 3.78 -6.29
N ALA A 118 39.67 3.57 -7.35
CA ALA A 118 39.81 2.32 -8.09
C ALA A 118 40.37 1.09 -7.31
N ASP A 119 40.56 1.12 -5.98
CA ASP A 119 41.39 0.11 -5.30
C ASP A 119 41.10 -0.18 -3.80
N LYS A 120 39.89 0.07 -3.28
CA LYS A 120 39.54 -0.31 -1.91
C LYS A 120 38.11 -0.83 -1.78
N ASP A 121 37.90 -1.72 -0.80
CA ASP A 121 36.59 -2.16 -0.32
C ASP A 121 35.61 -0.97 -0.36
N THR A 122 34.64 -1.03 -1.28
CA THR A 122 33.65 0.04 -1.48
C THR A 122 32.92 0.26 -0.16
N VAL A 123 33.05 1.47 0.38
CA VAL A 123 32.28 1.87 1.56
C VAL A 123 30.86 2.11 1.06
N HIS A 124 29.94 1.21 1.42
CA HIS A 124 28.54 1.33 1.06
C HIS A 124 27.84 2.35 1.96
N VAL A 125 26.84 3.08 1.43
CA VAL A 125 25.96 3.92 2.25
C VAL A 125 25.25 3.03 3.28
N ALA A 126 25.66 3.13 4.55
CA ALA A 126 25.05 2.38 5.66
C ALA A 126 23.87 3.12 6.32
N ALA A 127 23.58 4.35 5.89
CA ALA A 127 22.49 5.16 6.43
C ALA A 127 21.13 4.68 5.88
N GLN A 128 20.10 4.68 6.73
CA GLN A 128 18.72 4.40 6.36
C GLN A 128 18.00 5.71 6.00
N PRO A 129 17.98 6.16 4.72
CA PRO A 129 17.22 7.34 4.37
C PRO A 129 15.73 7.07 4.52
N PHE A 130 14.98 8.05 5.03
CA PHE A 130 13.52 8.02 4.90
C PHE A 130 13.16 8.04 3.41
N ILE A 131 12.40 7.05 2.97
CA ILE A 131 11.91 6.99 1.60
C ILE A 131 10.54 7.67 1.58
N SER A 132 10.43 8.79 0.85
CA SER A 132 9.15 9.47 0.62
C SER A 132 8.09 8.51 0.05
N LYS A 133 6.82 8.77 0.34
CA LYS A 133 5.67 7.98 -0.15
C LYS A 133 5.68 7.79 -1.67
N GLU A 134 5.96 8.85 -2.42
CA GLU A 134 6.03 8.81 -3.89
C GLU A 134 7.15 7.89 -4.38
N THR A 135 8.28 7.86 -3.67
CA THR A 135 9.41 6.98 -4.01
C THR A 135 9.07 5.52 -3.67
N TYR A 136 8.39 5.26 -2.55
CA TYR A 136 7.87 3.92 -2.24
C TYR A 136 6.89 3.41 -3.30
N GLN A 137 5.95 4.24 -3.75
CA GLN A 137 4.97 3.86 -4.77
C GLN A 137 5.64 3.58 -6.13
N ALA A 138 6.63 4.39 -6.51
CA ALA A 138 7.40 4.16 -7.73
C ALA A 138 8.22 2.85 -7.66
N LEU A 139 8.86 2.58 -6.51
CA LEU A 139 9.60 1.33 -6.27
C LEU A 139 8.67 0.11 -6.29
N ALA A 140 7.51 0.20 -5.62
CA ALA A 140 6.51 -0.86 -5.63
C ALA A 140 5.99 -1.14 -7.04
N ALA A 141 5.74 -0.11 -7.85
CA ALA A 141 5.32 -0.27 -9.24
C ALA A 141 6.39 -0.99 -10.09
N LYS A 142 7.67 -0.63 -9.93
CA LYS A 142 8.77 -1.29 -10.64
C LYS A 142 9.01 -2.73 -10.21
N ILE A 143 8.87 -3.02 -8.92
CA ILE A 143 8.99 -4.39 -8.41
C ILE A 143 7.82 -5.24 -8.88
N ASN A 144 6.62 -4.68 -8.96
CA ASN A 144 5.48 -5.34 -9.58
C ASN A 144 5.76 -5.71 -11.04
N GLU A 145 6.31 -4.80 -11.84
CA GLU A 145 6.66 -5.03 -13.25
C GLU A 145 7.65 -6.22 -13.40
N ILE A 146 8.71 -6.24 -12.58
CA ILE A 146 9.73 -7.31 -12.61
C ILE A 146 9.13 -8.66 -12.21
N ILE A 147 8.34 -8.69 -11.13
CA ILE A 147 7.73 -9.92 -10.65
C ILE A 147 6.64 -10.41 -11.61
N GLU A 148 5.82 -9.51 -12.18
CA GLU A 148 4.77 -9.87 -13.13
C GLU A 148 5.35 -10.44 -14.42
N THR A 149 6.45 -9.86 -14.92
CA THR A 149 7.19 -10.41 -16.05
C THR A 149 7.67 -11.83 -15.76
N SER A 150 8.22 -12.06 -14.57
CA SER A 150 8.72 -13.38 -14.16
C SER A 150 7.57 -14.39 -13.97
N ARG A 151 6.45 -13.97 -13.38
CA ARG A 151 5.25 -14.80 -13.19
C ARG A 151 4.63 -15.21 -14.53
N ASN A 152 4.51 -14.27 -15.47
CA ASN A 152 3.96 -14.56 -16.79
C ASN A 152 4.82 -15.59 -17.56
N GLN A 153 6.16 -15.51 -17.47
CA GLN A 153 7.05 -16.51 -18.06
C GLN A 153 6.86 -17.90 -17.42
N ILE A 154 6.68 -17.95 -16.09
CA ILE A 154 6.40 -19.19 -15.37
C ILE A 154 5.04 -19.78 -15.77
N GLU A 155 3.99 -18.95 -15.80
CA GLU A 155 2.65 -19.38 -16.20
C GLU A 155 2.61 -19.88 -17.65
N GLU A 156 3.31 -19.21 -18.57
CA GLU A 156 3.43 -19.63 -19.96
C GLU A 156 4.13 -20.99 -20.08
N TYR A 157 5.21 -21.20 -19.32
CA TYR A 157 5.93 -22.46 -19.28
C TYR A 157 5.10 -23.62 -18.69
N ILE A 158 4.30 -23.34 -17.65
CA ILE A 158 3.38 -24.35 -17.07
C ILE A 158 2.31 -24.76 -18.10
N ARG A 159 1.75 -23.80 -18.84
CA ARG A 159 0.72 -24.07 -19.86
C ARG A 159 1.30 -24.73 -21.12
N ASN A 160 2.53 -24.38 -21.48
CA ASN A 160 3.24 -24.91 -22.63
C ASN A 160 4.71 -25.21 -22.28
N PRO A 161 5.03 -26.46 -21.91
CA PRO A 161 6.40 -26.85 -21.53
C PRO A 161 7.46 -26.70 -22.62
N GLU A 162 7.07 -26.45 -23.88
CA GLU A 162 7.99 -26.15 -24.99
C GLU A 162 8.29 -24.64 -25.14
N ALA A 163 7.62 -23.78 -24.36
CA ALA A 163 7.89 -22.35 -24.36
C ALA A 163 9.30 -22.05 -23.83
N PRO A 164 9.99 -21.03 -24.38
CA PRO A 164 11.31 -20.64 -23.90
C PRO A 164 11.24 -20.15 -22.46
N PHE A 165 11.86 -20.90 -21.55
CA PHE A 165 11.90 -20.59 -20.12
C PHE A 165 13.33 -20.26 -19.68
N ASN A 166 13.59 -18.97 -19.44
CA ASN A 166 14.92 -18.49 -19.09
C ASN A 166 15.08 -18.33 -17.57
N THR A 167 15.38 -19.44 -16.91
CA THR A 167 15.66 -19.49 -15.47
C THR A 167 16.77 -18.54 -15.05
N THR A 168 17.77 -18.33 -15.92
CA THR A 168 18.92 -17.44 -15.63
C THR A 168 18.45 -16.00 -15.45
N THR A 169 17.59 -15.50 -16.33
CA THR A 169 17.05 -14.13 -16.25
C THR A 169 16.17 -13.93 -15.02
N ILE A 170 15.36 -14.92 -14.64
CA ILE A 170 14.52 -14.85 -13.42
C ILE A 170 15.41 -14.84 -12.17
N ILE A 171 16.44 -15.70 -12.12
CA ILE A 171 17.37 -15.75 -10.99
C ILE A 171 18.14 -14.43 -10.83
N GLU A 172 18.58 -13.83 -11.93
CA GLU A 172 19.27 -12.54 -11.92
C GLU A 172 18.36 -11.39 -11.45
N ALA A 173 17.12 -11.34 -11.94
CA ALA A 173 16.12 -10.38 -11.47
C ALA A 173 15.86 -10.54 -9.96
N ASN A 174 15.71 -11.76 -9.48
CA ASN A 174 15.51 -12.05 -8.06
C ASN A 174 16.74 -11.66 -7.21
N LYS A 175 17.97 -11.83 -7.70
CA LYS A 175 19.19 -11.37 -7.00
C LYS A 175 19.23 -9.85 -6.85
N ASN A 176 18.82 -9.13 -7.88
CA ASN A 176 18.73 -7.67 -7.83
C ASN A 176 17.68 -7.22 -6.80
N LEU A 177 16.51 -7.88 -6.78
CA LEU A 177 15.47 -7.63 -5.78
C LEU A 177 15.91 -7.98 -4.36
N ILE A 178 16.62 -9.09 -4.14
CA ILE A 178 17.18 -9.45 -2.81
C ILE A 178 18.12 -8.35 -2.32
N SER A 179 19.01 -7.87 -3.18
CA SER A 179 19.97 -6.82 -2.84
C SER A 179 19.24 -5.51 -2.50
N PHE A 180 18.19 -5.17 -3.24
CA PHE A 180 17.32 -4.04 -2.94
C PHE A 180 16.61 -4.19 -1.58
N PHE A 181 16.03 -5.36 -1.30
CA PHE A 181 15.36 -5.60 -0.01
C PHE A 181 16.32 -5.64 1.17
N ALA A 182 17.60 -5.95 0.95
CA ALA A 182 18.64 -5.85 1.97
C ALA A 182 18.88 -4.39 2.39
N VAL A 183 18.88 -3.44 1.45
CA VAL A 183 18.98 -2.00 1.73
C VAL A 183 17.80 -1.51 2.58
N LEU A 184 16.62 -2.09 2.40
CA LEU A 184 15.41 -1.78 3.18
C LEU A 184 15.25 -2.63 4.46
N GLU A 185 16.22 -3.49 4.77
CA GLU A 185 16.15 -4.48 5.86
C GLU A 185 14.89 -5.36 5.86
N LEU A 186 14.27 -5.57 4.69
CA LEU A 186 13.08 -6.40 4.54
C LEU A 186 13.50 -7.87 4.35
N LYS A 187 13.65 -8.60 5.46
CA LYS A 187 14.13 -10.00 5.46
C LYS A 187 13.16 -10.99 4.80
N THR A 188 11.86 -10.81 4.99
CA THR A 188 10.83 -11.71 4.46
C THR A 188 10.87 -11.82 2.92
N PRO A 189 10.84 -10.72 2.13
CA PRO A 189 10.95 -10.83 0.68
C PRO A 189 12.31 -11.37 0.22
N GLN A 190 13.40 -11.12 0.98
CA GLN A 190 14.70 -11.73 0.67
C GLN A 190 14.66 -13.26 0.77
N ALA A 191 14.09 -13.80 1.86
CA ALA A 191 14.00 -15.25 2.06
C ALA A 191 13.15 -15.93 0.98
N LEU A 192 12.02 -15.33 0.59
CA LEU A 192 11.15 -15.84 -0.47
C LEU A 192 11.85 -15.91 -1.83
N LEU A 193 12.54 -14.83 -2.23
CA LEU A 193 13.29 -14.79 -3.48
C LEU A 193 14.47 -15.76 -3.49
N GLN A 194 15.17 -15.91 -2.36
CA GLN A 194 16.25 -16.89 -2.22
C GLN A 194 15.74 -18.32 -2.43
N GLN A 195 14.56 -18.63 -1.90
CA GLN A 195 13.95 -19.94 -2.07
C GLN A 195 13.44 -20.18 -3.49
N ILE A 196 12.82 -19.18 -4.13
CA ILE A 196 12.44 -19.27 -5.54
C ILE A 196 13.68 -19.58 -6.40
N ASN A 197 14.80 -18.90 -6.17
CA ASN A 197 16.05 -19.14 -6.89
C ASN A 197 16.59 -20.56 -6.71
N GLN A 198 16.40 -21.17 -5.54
CA GLN A 198 16.82 -22.55 -5.27
C GLN A 198 15.90 -23.57 -5.95
N GLN A 199 14.60 -23.28 -6.04
CA GLN A 199 13.60 -24.22 -6.56
C GLN A 199 13.48 -24.17 -8.09
N ILE A 200 13.52 -22.99 -8.70
CA ILE A 200 13.25 -22.79 -10.13
C ILE A 200 14.23 -23.51 -11.08
N SER A 201 15.39 -23.93 -10.56
CA SER A 201 16.40 -24.72 -11.27
C SER A 201 16.13 -26.24 -11.29
N ALA A 202 15.10 -26.74 -10.60
CA ALA A 202 14.77 -28.16 -10.52
C ALA A 202 13.64 -28.56 -11.48
N GLN A 203 13.47 -29.86 -11.75
CA GLN A 203 12.21 -30.37 -12.31
C GLN A 203 11.14 -30.29 -11.22
N LEU A 204 10.25 -29.32 -11.33
CA LEU A 204 9.22 -29.02 -10.34
C LEU A 204 7.89 -29.69 -10.68
N SER A 205 7.17 -30.11 -9.64
CA SER A 205 5.77 -30.51 -9.75
C SER A 205 4.85 -29.30 -9.88
N GLU A 206 3.62 -29.51 -10.34
CA GLU A 206 2.58 -28.46 -10.44
C GLU A 206 2.37 -27.72 -9.11
N GLN A 207 2.37 -28.45 -7.98
CA GLN A 207 2.25 -27.83 -6.65
C GLN A 207 3.44 -26.91 -6.35
N GLN A 208 4.66 -27.31 -6.69
CA GLN A 208 5.85 -26.48 -6.44
C GLN A 208 5.86 -25.23 -7.32
N TRP A 209 5.26 -25.29 -8.51
CA TRP A 209 5.05 -24.13 -9.36
C TRP A 209 4.04 -23.15 -8.76
N ILE A 210 2.96 -23.65 -8.15
CA ILE A 210 1.99 -22.84 -7.41
C ILE A 210 2.69 -22.16 -6.22
N ASP A 211 3.48 -22.91 -5.46
CA ASP A 211 4.23 -22.38 -4.31
C ASP A 211 5.19 -21.23 -4.72
N ILE A 212 5.85 -21.34 -5.89
CA ILE A 212 6.71 -20.27 -6.45
C ILE A 212 5.89 -19.04 -6.84
N ALA A 213 4.75 -19.22 -7.51
CA ALA A 213 3.89 -18.11 -7.91
C ALA A 213 3.33 -17.35 -6.69
N GLU A 214 2.95 -18.07 -5.63
CA GLU A 214 2.51 -17.49 -4.36
C GLU A 214 3.65 -16.72 -3.67
N ALA A 215 4.86 -17.29 -3.64
CA ALA A 215 6.04 -16.60 -3.10
C ALA A 215 6.40 -15.32 -3.87
N MET A 216 6.17 -15.28 -5.18
CA MET A 216 6.36 -14.09 -6.00
C MET A 216 5.34 -12.99 -5.70
N ILE A 217 4.05 -13.34 -5.56
CA ILE A 217 2.99 -12.40 -5.14
C ILE A 217 3.32 -11.81 -3.76
N LEU A 218 3.84 -12.63 -2.85
CA LEU A 218 4.28 -12.21 -1.53
C LEU A 218 5.38 -11.15 -1.53
N VAL A 219 6.33 -11.28 -2.46
CA VAL A 219 7.40 -10.29 -2.65
C VAL A 219 6.82 -8.95 -3.12
N GLN A 220 5.80 -8.96 -3.99
CA GLN A 220 5.09 -7.76 -4.44
C GLN A 220 4.37 -7.04 -3.28
N GLU A 221 3.76 -7.81 -2.38
CA GLU A 221 2.96 -7.26 -1.28
C GLU A 221 3.83 -6.71 -0.13
N SER A 222 5.02 -7.26 0.08
CA SER A 222 5.97 -6.85 1.12
C SER A 222 6.25 -5.34 1.19
N LEU A 223 6.26 -4.66 0.04
CA LEU A 223 6.49 -3.20 -0.05
C LEU A 223 5.26 -2.36 0.22
N LYS A 224 4.06 -2.87 -0.11
CA LYS A 224 2.80 -2.18 0.20
C LYS A 224 2.58 -2.09 1.72
N HIS A 225 3.12 -3.04 2.48
CA HIS A 225 3.01 -3.08 3.95
C HIS A 225 4.02 -2.21 4.68
N ALA A 226 5.23 -2.02 4.14
CA ALA A 226 6.22 -1.09 4.70
C ALA A 226 5.71 0.36 4.73
N GLU A 227 4.70 0.69 3.94
CA GLU A 227 4.03 2.00 3.91
C GLU A 227 3.06 2.22 5.09
N HIS A 228 2.57 1.17 5.75
CA HIS A 228 1.40 1.27 6.65
C HIS A 228 1.58 0.69 8.08
N ASP A 229 2.64 -0.07 8.39
CA ASP A 229 2.79 -0.68 9.72
C ASP A 229 4.27 -0.86 10.13
N GLU A 230 4.68 -0.28 11.28
CA GLU A 230 6.01 -0.48 11.90
C GLU A 230 6.20 -1.92 12.43
N THR A 231 5.14 -2.74 12.45
CA THR A 231 5.15 -4.07 13.09
C THR A 231 4.98 -5.24 12.13
N ILE A 232 5.62 -5.23 10.97
CA ILE A 232 5.76 -6.45 10.18
C ILE A 232 6.60 -7.45 10.99
N ARG A 233 6.01 -8.60 11.35
CA ARG A 233 6.76 -9.72 11.93
C ARG A 233 7.81 -10.18 10.91
N GLN A 234 9.04 -9.74 11.10
CA GLN A 234 10.18 -10.27 10.37
C GLN A 234 10.36 -11.73 10.78
N THR A 235 10.20 -12.64 9.84
CA THR A 235 10.40 -14.07 10.06
C THR A 235 11.42 -14.58 9.07
N ASP A 236 12.41 -15.32 9.58
CA ASP A 236 13.45 -15.96 8.77
C ASP A 236 12.96 -17.33 8.21
N ASN A 237 11.70 -17.71 8.44
CA ASN A 237 11.16 -19.04 8.13
C ASN A 237 10.00 -19.01 7.13
N PHE A 238 10.17 -19.71 6.00
CA PHE A 238 9.22 -19.84 4.89
C PHE A 238 7.82 -20.26 5.32
N ARG A 239 7.69 -21.25 6.22
CA ARG A 239 6.36 -21.76 6.62
C ARG A 239 5.56 -20.71 7.39
N ASP A 240 6.23 -19.92 8.21
CA ASP A 240 5.61 -18.85 8.99
C ASP A 240 5.26 -17.65 8.10
N ALA A 241 6.05 -17.40 7.05
CA ALA A 241 5.72 -16.41 6.01
C ALA A 241 4.47 -16.81 5.20
N VAL A 242 4.36 -18.08 4.78
CA VAL A 242 3.17 -18.60 4.07
C VAL A 242 1.92 -18.58 4.97
N GLN A 243 2.05 -18.93 6.26
CA GLN A 243 0.92 -18.91 7.19
C GLN A 243 0.45 -17.49 7.55
N ALA A 244 1.40 -16.56 7.73
CA ALA A 244 1.08 -15.14 7.89
C ALA A 244 0.34 -14.60 6.65
N GLN A 245 0.72 -15.07 5.46
CA GLN A 245 0.09 -14.69 4.20
C GLN A 245 -1.31 -15.24 3.99
N ALA A 246 -1.57 -16.52 4.28
CA ALA A 246 -2.92 -17.07 4.15
C ALA A 246 -3.92 -16.37 5.08
N ALA A 247 -3.44 -15.90 6.25
CA ALA A 247 -4.23 -15.04 7.13
C ALA A 247 -4.39 -13.62 6.54
N HIS A 248 -3.39 -13.13 5.80
CA HIS A 248 -3.34 -11.79 5.23
C HIS A 248 -4.13 -11.63 3.93
N SER A 249 -4.06 -12.56 2.96
CA SER A 249 -4.91 -12.54 1.76
C SER A 249 -6.40 -12.62 2.14
N ARG A 250 -6.74 -13.39 3.18
CA ARG A 250 -8.10 -13.37 3.76
C ARG A 250 -8.44 -12.01 4.34
N LEU A 251 -7.48 -11.32 4.94
CA LEU A 251 -7.68 -9.97 5.50
C LEU A 251 -7.89 -8.94 4.37
N LEU A 252 -7.13 -9.01 3.27
CA LEU A 252 -7.31 -8.14 2.10
C LEU A 252 -8.62 -8.39 1.35
N GLU A 253 -9.03 -9.66 1.20
CA GLU A 253 -10.34 -10.00 0.65
C GLU A 253 -11.48 -9.48 1.53
N VAL A 254 -11.31 -9.58 2.85
CA VAL A 254 -12.26 -9.02 3.83
C VAL A 254 -12.26 -7.50 3.79
N GLU A 255 -11.11 -6.82 3.70
CA GLU A 255 -11.01 -5.37 3.59
C GLU A 255 -11.66 -4.87 2.30
N LYS A 256 -11.36 -5.49 1.16
CA LYS A 256 -11.99 -5.16 -0.12
C LYS A 256 -13.50 -5.37 -0.05
N LEU A 257 -13.94 -6.51 0.49
CA LEU A 257 -15.36 -6.80 0.69
C LEU A 257 -16.02 -5.74 1.58
N ILE A 258 -15.33 -5.27 2.62
CA ILE A 258 -15.82 -4.23 3.52
C ILE A 258 -15.93 -2.88 2.81
N HIS A 259 -14.93 -2.46 2.04
CA HIS A 259 -14.99 -1.23 1.25
C HIS A 259 -16.12 -1.25 0.21
N ASP A 260 -16.27 -2.37 -0.51
CA ASP A 260 -17.33 -2.53 -1.51
C ASP A 260 -18.72 -2.57 -0.85
N THR A 261 -18.83 -3.23 0.30
CA THR A 261 -20.05 -3.22 1.14
C THR A 261 -20.36 -1.80 1.63
N GLY A 262 -19.36 -1.04 2.06
CA GLY A 262 -19.45 0.38 2.39
C GLY A 262 -20.08 1.20 1.26
N LYS A 263 -19.55 1.07 0.04
CA LYS A 263 -20.05 1.80 -1.13
C LYS A 263 -21.49 1.45 -1.48
N LEU A 264 -21.83 0.16 -1.44
CA LEU A 264 -23.19 -0.31 -1.73
C LEU A 264 -24.18 0.16 -0.66
N GLY A 265 -23.85 -0.06 0.62
CA GLY A 265 -24.67 0.35 1.76
C GLY A 265 -24.90 1.85 1.78
N ARG A 266 -23.87 2.66 1.58
CA ARG A 266 -23.98 4.13 1.52
C ARG A 266 -24.98 4.56 0.44
N ARG A 267 -24.85 4.05 -0.78
CA ARG A 267 -25.74 4.40 -1.90
C ARG A 267 -27.19 4.02 -1.60
N PHE A 268 -27.42 2.83 -1.04
CA PHE A 268 -28.75 2.35 -0.71
C PHE A 268 -29.40 3.20 0.39
N PHE A 269 -28.72 3.40 1.52
CA PHE A 269 -29.27 4.14 2.65
C PHE A 269 -29.39 5.64 2.41
N GLU A 270 -28.51 6.22 1.60
CA GLU A 270 -28.67 7.61 1.13
C GLU A 270 -29.96 7.76 0.29
N ALA A 271 -30.25 6.80 -0.59
CA ALA A 271 -31.48 6.80 -1.39
C ALA A 271 -32.73 6.63 -0.51
N LEU A 272 -32.72 5.65 0.39
CA LEU A 272 -33.81 5.40 1.33
C LEU A 272 -34.07 6.62 2.23
N ARG A 273 -33.02 7.25 2.77
CA ARG A 273 -33.15 8.46 3.57
C ARG A 273 -33.80 9.59 2.79
N LYS A 274 -33.39 9.81 1.53
CA LYS A 274 -33.99 10.83 0.67
C LYS A 274 -35.47 10.57 0.42
N GLU A 275 -35.86 9.31 0.21
CA GLU A 275 -37.26 8.93 0.02
C GLU A 275 -38.09 9.21 1.27
N VAL A 276 -37.59 8.82 2.45
CA VAL A 276 -38.25 9.06 3.73
C VAL A 276 -38.33 10.54 4.06
N LEU A 277 -37.27 11.31 3.80
CA LEU A 277 -37.27 12.77 3.96
C LEU A 277 -38.29 13.43 3.03
N HIS A 278 -38.39 12.99 1.78
CA HIS A 278 -39.35 13.52 0.82
C HIS A 278 -40.81 13.25 1.24
N ALA A 279 -41.07 12.09 1.82
CA ALA A 279 -42.40 11.73 2.31
C ALA A 279 -42.78 12.46 3.62
N GLU A 280 -41.81 13.02 4.34
CA GLU A 280 -41.96 13.65 5.67
C GLU A 280 -42.65 12.75 6.72
N THR A 281 -42.69 11.44 6.49
CA THR A 281 -43.28 10.44 7.37
C THR A 281 -42.77 9.03 7.03
N ILE A 282 -42.99 8.07 7.93
CA ILE A 282 -42.71 6.65 7.71
C ILE A 282 -44.01 5.97 7.30
N LYS A 283 -43.95 5.21 6.21
CA LYS A 283 -45.08 4.44 5.67
C LYS A 283 -44.66 3.04 5.30
N GLN A 284 -45.60 2.12 5.32
CA GLN A 284 -45.39 0.73 4.94
C GLN A 284 -44.94 0.56 3.47
N GLU A 285 -45.30 1.50 2.58
CA GLU A 285 -45.02 1.45 1.14
C GLU A 285 -43.54 1.72 0.75
N GLN A 286 -42.75 2.30 1.66
CA GLN A 286 -41.32 2.51 1.46
C GLN A 286 -40.57 1.16 1.41
N PRO A 287 -39.35 1.08 0.86
CA PRO A 287 -38.69 -0.18 0.53
C PRO A 287 -38.06 -0.88 1.76
N TRP A 288 -38.83 -1.01 2.85
CA TRP A 288 -38.41 -1.66 4.09
C TRP A 288 -38.10 -3.13 3.92
N GLN A 289 -38.79 -3.83 3.02
CA GLN A 289 -38.49 -5.22 2.71
C GLN A 289 -37.11 -5.36 2.07
N GLU A 290 -36.77 -4.49 1.12
CA GLU A 290 -35.43 -4.47 0.52
C GLU A 290 -34.37 -4.07 1.55
N ALA A 291 -34.65 -3.06 2.38
CA ALA A 291 -33.76 -2.66 3.46
C ALA A 291 -33.47 -3.81 4.45
N THR A 292 -34.49 -4.61 4.78
CA THR A 292 -34.34 -5.81 5.60
C THR A 292 -33.35 -6.79 4.97
N THR A 293 -33.53 -7.13 3.69
CA THR A 293 -32.64 -8.05 2.97
C THR A 293 -31.20 -7.53 2.92
N GLN A 294 -31.01 -6.24 2.60
CA GLN A 294 -29.68 -5.63 2.58
C GLN A 294 -29.02 -5.67 3.96
N LEU A 295 -29.76 -5.37 5.04
CA LEU A 295 -29.25 -5.38 6.41
C LEU A 295 -28.85 -6.78 6.91
N VAL A 296 -29.57 -7.84 6.48
CA VAL A 296 -29.13 -9.24 6.71
C VAL A 296 -27.76 -9.47 6.09
N HIS A 297 -27.58 -9.09 4.82
CA HIS A 297 -26.30 -9.27 4.13
C HIS A 297 -25.17 -8.44 4.73
N TYR A 298 -25.42 -7.16 5.02
CA TYR A 298 -24.40 -6.27 5.57
C TYR A 298 -24.02 -6.64 7.01
N SER A 299 -24.97 -7.09 7.84
CA SER A 299 -24.67 -7.59 9.19
C SER A 299 -23.82 -8.86 9.15
N ALA A 300 -24.08 -9.79 8.23
CA ALA A 300 -23.27 -10.99 8.06
C ALA A 300 -21.83 -10.66 7.61
N ILE A 301 -21.66 -9.74 6.66
CA ILE A 301 -20.34 -9.33 6.16
C ILE A 301 -19.55 -8.58 7.24
N THR A 302 -20.18 -7.65 7.97
CA THR A 302 -19.52 -6.92 9.05
C THR A 302 -19.15 -7.83 10.23
N ALA A 303 -19.96 -8.86 10.52
CA ALA A 303 -19.61 -9.90 11.49
C ALA A 303 -18.40 -10.73 11.04
N LEU A 304 -18.33 -11.10 9.75
CA LEU A 304 -17.18 -11.81 9.17
C LEU A 304 -15.90 -10.98 9.28
N ALA A 305 -15.99 -9.66 9.11
CA ALA A 305 -14.88 -8.72 9.27
C ALA A 305 -14.53 -8.41 10.73
N GLY A 306 -15.20 -9.03 11.71
CA GLY A 306 -14.92 -8.83 13.14
C GLY A 306 -15.52 -7.55 13.74
N LEU A 307 -16.33 -6.80 12.99
CA LEU A 307 -17.02 -5.58 13.45
C LEU A 307 -18.33 -5.94 14.18
N LYS A 308 -18.20 -6.68 15.30
CA LYS A 308 -19.32 -7.32 15.99
C LYS A 308 -20.40 -6.36 16.48
N GLU A 309 -20.01 -5.18 16.98
CA GLU A 309 -20.94 -4.19 17.50
C GLU A 309 -21.80 -3.60 16.39
N LEU A 310 -21.19 -3.26 15.26
CA LEU A 310 -21.93 -2.80 14.08
C LEU A 310 -22.84 -3.90 13.54
N ALA A 311 -22.34 -5.13 13.41
CA ALA A 311 -23.15 -6.25 12.94
C ALA A 311 -24.42 -6.44 13.76
N ALA A 312 -24.33 -6.32 15.10
CA ALA A 312 -25.47 -6.40 16.00
C ALA A 312 -26.47 -5.26 15.77
N GLN A 313 -26.00 -4.03 15.57
CA GLN A 313 -26.89 -2.89 15.29
C GLN A 313 -27.55 -2.98 13.91
N LEU A 314 -26.82 -3.41 12.87
CA LEU A 314 -27.39 -3.63 11.53
C LEU A 314 -28.44 -4.74 11.56
N GLN A 315 -28.18 -5.83 12.30
CA GLN A 315 -29.16 -6.89 12.50
C GLN A 315 -30.42 -6.37 13.21
N HIS A 316 -30.24 -5.57 14.26
CA HIS A 316 -31.35 -4.97 14.98
C HIS A 316 -32.16 -4.03 14.10
N PHE A 317 -31.48 -3.20 13.30
CA PHE A 317 -32.17 -2.31 12.37
C PHE A 317 -32.95 -3.07 11.30
N GLY A 318 -32.39 -4.16 10.78
CA GLY A 318 -33.08 -4.99 9.79
C GLY A 318 -34.34 -5.66 10.35
N LEU A 319 -34.32 -6.06 11.63
CA LEU A 319 -35.52 -6.54 12.32
C LEU A 319 -36.61 -5.45 12.46
N LEU A 320 -36.20 -4.20 12.73
CA LEU A 320 -37.12 -3.06 12.77
C LEU A 320 -37.67 -2.73 11.38
N CYS A 321 -36.86 -2.81 10.32
CA CYS A 321 -37.35 -2.69 8.95
C CYS A 321 -38.37 -3.78 8.60
N ALA A 322 -38.14 -5.03 9.01
CA ALA A 322 -39.13 -6.10 8.85
C ALA A 322 -40.43 -5.77 9.60
N GLU A 323 -40.34 -5.23 10.83
CA GLU A 323 -41.51 -4.79 11.59
C GLU A 323 -42.27 -3.66 10.87
N PHE A 324 -41.57 -2.74 10.20
CA PHE A 324 -42.22 -1.68 9.43
C PHE A 324 -43.09 -2.21 8.29
N THR A 325 -42.76 -3.38 7.73
CA THR A 325 -43.60 -4.04 6.72
C THR A 325 -44.91 -4.62 7.28
N LEU A 326 -45.06 -4.70 8.61
CA LEU A 326 -46.21 -5.30 9.29
C LEU A 326 -47.12 -4.28 9.98
N GLN A 327 -46.59 -3.09 10.24
CA GLN A 327 -47.26 -2.07 11.04
C GLN A 327 -48.11 -1.14 10.18
N LYS A 328 -49.12 -0.53 10.82
CA LYS A 328 -49.94 0.51 10.20
C LYS A 328 -49.18 1.84 10.14
N ASP A 329 -49.39 2.60 9.07
CA ASP A 329 -48.79 3.93 8.87
C ASP A 329 -48.99 4.88 10.06
N GLU A 330 -50.11 4.78 10.77
CA GLU A 330 -50.42 5.60 11.97
C GLU A 330 -49.44 5.35 13.13
N THR A 331 -48.97 4.10 13.27
CA THR A 331 -47.95 3.73 14.26
C THR A 331 -46.57 4.14 13.77
N LEU A 332 -46.29 3.91 12.49
CA LEU A 332 -45.00 4.22 11.85
C LEU A 332 -44.72 5.72 11.83
N ALA A 333 -45.71 6.58 11.59
CA ALA A 333 -45.52 8.02 11.59
C ALA A 333 -44.90 8.55 12.91
N LYS A 334 -45.11 7.85 14.04
CA LYS A 334 -44.54 8.20 15.35
C LYS A 334 -43.04 7.88 15.46
N THR A 335 -42.49 7.06 14.57
CA THR A 335 -41.08 6.70 14.53
C THR A 335 -40.27 7.57 13.56
N TYR A 336 -40.88 8.57 12.92
CA TYR A 336 -40.23 9.38 11.89
C TYR A 336 -38.87 9.96 12.30
N ALA A 337 -38.80 10.72 13.39
CA ALA A 337 -37.55 11.30 13.86
C ALA A 337 -36.46 10.24 14.15
N PRO A 338 -36.71 9.21 14.98
CA PRO A 338 -35.66 8.23 15.27
C PRO A 338 -35.31 7.32 14.07
N VAL A 339 -36.20 7.16 13.07
CA VAL A 339 -35.86 6.49 11.81
C VAL A 339 -34.94 7.34 10.95
N ILE A 340 -35.15 8.66 10.87
CA ILE A 340 -34.20 9.56 10.19
C ILE A 340 -32.83 9.50 10.87
N ASP A 341 -32.77 9.55 12.20
CA ASP A 341 -31.51 9.45 12.94
C ASP A 341 -30.79 8.14 12.65
N ALA A 342 -31.51 7.01 12.64
CA ALA A 342 -30.94 5.70 12.29
C ALA A 342 -30.41 5.67 10.85
N LEU A 343 -31.15 6.22 9.88
CA LEU A 343 -30.71 6.26 8.48
C LEU A 343 -29.47 7.14 8.29
N VAL A 344 -29.39 8.27 8.99
CA VAL A 344 -28.20 9.14 8.99
C VAL A 344 -27.00 8.42 9.59
N ALA A 345 -27.17 7.77 10.75
CA ALA A 345 -26.11 7.01 11.40
C ALA A 345 -25.57 5.89 10.48
N VAL A 346 -26.46 5.13 9.85
CA VAL A 346 -26.10 4.05 8.93
C VAL A 346 -25.39 4.59 7.67
N GLU A 347 -25.82 5.73 7.13
CA GLU A 347 -25.14 6.38 6.00
C GLU A 347 -23.70 6.78 6.36
N TYR A 348 -23.49 7.38 7.53
CA TYR A 348 -22.14 7.72 8.01
C TYR A 348 -21.28 6.49 8.24
N LEU A 349 -21.82 5.45 8.90
CA LEU A 349 -21.10 4.20 9.13
C LEU A 349 -20.70 3.52 7.81
N PHE A 350 -21.58 3.46 6.82
CA PHE A 350 -21.23 2.91 5.50
C PHE A 350 -20.26 3.80 4.72
N ASN A 351 -20.32 5.12 4.91
CA ASN A 351 -19.32 6.03 4.36
C ASN A 351 -17.93 5.77 4.96
N ASP A 352 -17.84 5.60 6.28
CA ASP A 352 -16.57 5.30 6.96
C ASP A 352 -16.01 3.95 6.50
N LEU A 353 -16.86 2.94 6.35
CA LEU A 353 -16.47 1.65 5.77
C LEU A 353 -15.99 1.81 4.31
N ALA A 354 -16.65 2.64 3.51
CA ALA A 354 -16.28 2.86 2.11
C ALA A 354 -14.93 3.56 1.96
N GLU A 355 -14.66 4.56 2.80
CA GLU A 355 -13.46 5.41 2.73
C GLU A 355 -12.26 4.79 3.46
N THR A 356 -12.49 4.21 4.63
CA THR A 356 -11.40 3.84 5.56
C THR A 356 -11.39 2.38 5.98
N GLY A 357 -12.44 1.61 5.68
CA GLY A 357 -12.60 0.23 6.14
C GLY A 357 -12.79 0.09 7.66
N LYS A 358 -12.85 1.21 8.38
CA LYS A 358 -12.98 1.31 9.85
C LYS A 358 -14.30 2.00 10.19
N ILE A 359 -14.69 1.90 11.45
CA ILE A 359 -15.94 2.48 11.97
C ILE A 359 -15.65 3.29 13.23
N SER A 360 -16.44 4.35 13.41
CA SER A 360 -16.47 5.12 14.63
C SER A 360 -17.44 4.48 15.63
N LEU A 361 -16.94 4.14 16.82
CA LEU A 361 -17.77 3.62 17.92
C LEU A 361 -18.82 4.64 18.38
N HIS A 362 -18.56 5.93 18.17
CA HIS A 362 -19.52 6.99 18.45
C HIS A 362 -20.75 6.87 17.55
N ASP A 363 -20.54 6.63 16.25
CA ASP A 363 -21.64 6.49 15.28
C ASP A 363 -22.41 5.17 15.46
N VAL A 364 -21.72 4.11 15.91
CA VAL A 364 -22.40 2.87 16.33
C VAL A 364 -23.29 3.10 17.55
N ALA A 365 -22.82 3.88 18.53
CA ALA A 365 -23.61 4.22 19.72
C ALA A 365 -24.81 5.12 19.36
N PHE A 366 -24.61 6.09 18.46
CA PHE A 366 -25.68 6.94 17.94
C PHE A 366 -26.75 6.12 17.21
N LEU A 367 -26.35 5.16 16.37
CA LEU A 367 -27.27 4.20 15.76
C LEU A 367 -28.04 3.42 16.83
N ALA A 368 -27.35 2.85 17.83
CA ALA A 368 -27.99 2.08 18.89
C ALA A 368 -29.06 2.88 19.67
N GLU A 369 -28.79 4.15 19.94
CA GLU A 369 -29.74 5.06 20.60
C GLU A 369 -30.98 5.31 19.72
N ALA A 370 -30.77 5.60 18.43
CA ALA A 370 -31.86 5.80 17.48
C ALA A 370 -32.76 4.55 17.36
N LEU A 371 -32.16 3.37 17.21
CA LEU A 371 -32.88 2.09 17.17
C LEU A 371 -33.65 1.84 18.48
N GLY A 372 -33.05 2.10 19.64
CA GLY A 372 -33.72 1.99 20.93
C GLY A 372 -34.91 2.94 21.09
N ASN A 373 -34.91 4.10 20.41
CA ASN A 373 -36.04 5.02 20.38
C ASN A 373 -37.15 4.56 19.44
N ILE A 374 -36.81 3.90 18.32
CA ILE A 374 -37.80 3.23 17.47
C ILE A 374 -38.49 2.10 18.25
N ASP A 375 -37.72 1.26 18.93
CA ASP A 375 -38.19 0.06 19.63
C ASP A 375 -39.22 0.38 20.72
N LYS A 376 -39.10 1.54 21.39
CA LYS A 376 -40.08 2.04 22.38
C LYS A 376 -41.47 2.28 21.78
N VAL A 377 -41.54 2.59 20.49
CA VAL A 377 -42.78 2.93 19.77
C VAL A 377 -43.28 1.73 18.96
N CYS A 378 -42.35 1.00 18.33
CA CYS A 378 -42.60 -0.06 17.37
C CYS A 378 -41.68 -1.27 17.68
N PRO A 379 -41.96 -2.02 18.76
CA PRO A 379 -41.09 -3.12 19.19
C PRO A 379 -41.14 -4.29 18.21
N VAL A 380 -39.98 -4.94 18.00
CA VAL A 380 -39.86 -6.10 17.10
C VAL A 380 -40.74 -7.27 17.53
N SER A 381 -41.68 -7.65 16.67
CA SER A 381 -42.59 -8.78 16.89
C SER A 381 -41.96 -10.13 16.53
N ALA A 382 -42.61 -11.22 16.96
CA ALA A 382 -42.23 -12.57 16.53
C ALA A 382 -42.44 -12.78 15.01
N GLN A 383 -43.38 -12.06 14.39
CA GLN A 383 -43.62 -12.15 12.95
C GLN A 383 -42.50 -11.47 12.16
N ALA A 384 -42.02 -10.30 12.58
CA ALA A 384 -40.87 -9.65 11.96
C ALA A 384 -39.60 -10.52 12.04
N LYS A 385 -39.38 -11.21 13.17
CA LYS A 385 -38.28 -12.18 13.30
C LYS A 385 -38.35 -13.32 12.27
N ASN A 386 -39.55 -13.76 11.90
CA ASN A 386 -39.73 -14.80 10.87
C ASN A 386 -39.49 -14.28 9.44
N LEU A 387 -39.62 -12.97 9.22
CA LEU A 387 -39.30 -12.32 7.95
C LEU A 387 -37.79 -12.02 7.82
N PHE A 388 -37.06 -12.04 8.94
CA PHE A 388 -35.63 -11.80 9.05
C PHE A 388 -34.86 -13.13 9.07
N VAL A 389 -34.91 -13.89 7.97
CA VAL A 389 -34.25 -15.20 7.79
C VAL A 389 -33.41 -15.22 6.54
#